data_AF-A0A1E4HXJ7-F1
#
_entry.id   AF-A0A1E4HXJ7-F1
#
_cell.length_a   1.000
_cell.length_b   1.000
_cell.length_c   1.000
_cell.angle_alpha   90.00
_cell.angle_beta   90.00
_cell.angle_gamma   90.00
#
_symmetry.space_group_name_H-M   'P 1'
#
loop_
_entity.id
_entity.type
_entity.pdbx_description
1 polymer ?
#
loop_
_entity_poly.entity_id
_entity_poly.type
_entity_poly.pdbx_seq_one_letter_code
_entity_poly.pdbx_strand_id
1 'polypeptide(L)'
;MMKKLVISTALLAASLASRAHAGTFDFAFAGPGVSGKITLTYGTATDATYPQAFEVTGVSGTFTDTNNGLNIVDAPIGALVPITHATPEPTNLLAPDDFSRFAVADGLPPENHGTLSFTNLFWPGGSPQTASDYPFHGGYFDIYGLLFEIGNGMFVNLWSNGDFGDGTINYGVAVVTEQQALDYVGGVSAVPEPSSIVMLGIALAGTLGLRRRLNG
;
A
#
# COMPACT_ATOMS: atom_id res chain seq x y z
N MET A 1 -58.01 -34.22 -30.50
CA MET A 1 -57.47 -32.87 -30.82
C MET A 1 -56.74 -32.36 -29.58
N MET A 2 -55.44 -32.06 -29.73
CA MET A 2 -54.44 -31.75 -28.69
C MET A 2 -54.86 -30.71 -27.64
N LYS A 3 -54.39 -30.89 -26.40
CA LYS A 3 -53.86 -29.80 -25.57
C LYS A 3 -52.58 -30.24 -24.86
N LYS A 4 -51.45 -29.85 -25.45
CA LYS A 4 -50.15 -29.73 -24.77
C LYS A 4 -50.22 -28.48 -23.89
N LEU A 5 -49.66 -28.52 -22.68
CA LEU A 5 -49.19 -27.31 -22.03
C LEU A 5 -47.78 -27.55 -21.48
N VAL A 6 -46.88 -26.71 -21.98
CA VAL A 6 -45.43 -26.73 -21.87
C VAL A 6 -45.04 -26.07 -20.55
N ILE A 7 -44.20 -26.73 -19.76
CA ILE A 7 -43.58 -26.15 -18.57
C ILE A 7 -42.46 -25.21 -19.06
N SER A 8 -42.61 -23.92 -18.79
CA SER A 8 -41.61 -22.90 -19.12
C SER A 8 -40.51 -22.89 -18.07
N THR A 9 -39.28 -23.23 -18.47
CA THR A 9 -38.07 -23.09 -17.65
C THR A 9 -37.60 -21.63 -17.74
N ALA A 10 -37.74 -20.88 -16.65
CA ALA A 10 -37.13 -19.55 -16.54
C ALA A 10 -35.63 -19.73 -16.20
N LEU A 11 -34.75 -19.64 -17.21
CA LEU A 11 -33.32 -19.42 -16.97
C LEU A 11 -33.12 -17.96 -16.55
N LEU A 12 -32.86 -17.74 -15.27
CA LEU A 12 -32.35 -16.47 -14.76
C LEU A 12 -30.86 -16.38 -15.15
N ALA A 13 -30.58 -15.82 -16.33
CA ALA A 13 -29.23 -15.40 -16.69
C ALA A 13 -28.88 -14.20 -15.80
N ALA A 14 -28.23 -14.46 -14.66
CA ALA A 14 -27.57 -13.42 -13.91
C ALA A 14 -26.44 -12.89 -14.79
N SER A 15 -26.68 -11.73 -15.41
CA SER A 15 -25.64 -10.91 -16.02
C SER A 15 -24.57 -10.67 -14.96
N LEU A 16 -23.42 -11.34 -15.10
CA LEU A 16 -22.20 -10.99 -14.41
C LEU A 16 -21.81 -9.60 -14.92
N ALA A 17 -22.38 -8.56 -14.31
CA ALA A 17 -21.83 -7.23 -14.42
C ALA A 17 -20.39 -7.34 -13.94
N SER A 18 -19.43 -7.17 -14.84
CA SER A 18 -18.03 -6.94 -14.52
C SER A 18 -17.99 -5.68 -13.66
N ARG A 19 -18.10 -5.85 -12.33
CA ARG A 19 -17.83 -4.79 -11.38
C ARG A 19 -16.37 -4.42 -11.58
N ALA A 20 -16.10 -3.18 -12.00
CA ALA A 20 -14.80 -2.55 -11.77
C ALA A 20 -14.54 -2.68 -10.27
N HIS A 21 -13.67 -3.61 -9.86
CA HIS A 21 -13.47 -3.92 -8.46
C HIS A 21 -12.36 -2.99 -7.95
N ALA A 22 -12.76 -1.81 -7.48
CA ALA A 22 -11.89 -1.07 -6.57
C ALA A 22 -11.70 -1.94 -5.33
N GLY A 23 -10.47 -2.39 -5.09
CA GLY A 23 -10.07 -3.14 -3.91
C GLY A 23 -9.53 -2.20 -2.85
N THR A 24 -9.60 -2.64 -1.59
CA THR A 24 -8.88 -1.99 -0.50
C THR A 24 -7.85 -2.92 0.10
N PHE A 25 -6.77 -2.35 0.63
CA PHE A 25 -5.74 -3.07 1.36
C PHE A 25 -5.34 -2.24 2.57
N ASP A 26 -5.51 -2.83 3.75
CA ASP A 26 -5.11 -2.22 5.01
C ASP A 26 -3.68 -2.64 5.35
N PHE A 27 -2.85 -1.65 5.70
CA PHE A 27 -1.45 -1.83 6.02
C PHE A 27 -1.09 -0.98 7.24
N ALA A 28 -0.60 -1.63 8.28
CA ALA A 28 -0.05 -0.94 9.44
C ALA A 28 1.46 -1.17 9.49
N PHE A 29 2.21 -0.16 9.93
CA PHE A 29 3.65 -0.23 10.07
C PHE A 29 4.13 0.53 11.31
N ALA A 30 5.28 0.12 11.81
CA ALA A 30 5.97 0.80 12.89
C ALA A 30 7.47 0.57 12.80
N GLY A 31 8.24 1.57 13.23
CA GLY A 31 9.69 1.55 13.31
C GLY A 31 10.19 2.58 14.33
N PRO A 32 11.50 2.89 14.34
CA PRO A 32 12.06 3.88 15.25
C PRO A 32 11.43 5.27 15.07
N GLY A 33 10.56 5.65 16.02
CA GLY A 33 9.93 6.98 16.06
C GLY A 33 8.83 7.25 15.03
N VAL A 34 8.61 6.32 14.10
CA VAL A 34 7.60 6.41 13.02
C VAL A 34 6.57 5.29 13.09
N SER A 35 5.33 5.59 12.73
CA SER A 35 4.28 4.59 12.58
C SER A 35 3.15 5.10 11.69
N GLY A 36 2.38 4.18 11.12
CA GLY A 36 1.19 4.54 10.37
C GLY A 36 0.21 3.40 10.22
N LYS A 37 -1.03 3.77 9.91
CA LYS A 37 -2.09 2.86 9.49
C LYS A 37 -2.67 3.45 8.23
N ILE A 38 -2.56 2.72 7.13
CA ILE A 38 -2.98 3.18 5.82
C ILE A 38 -3.96 2.19 5.20
N THR A 39 -4.97 2.73 4.53
CA THR A 39 -5.87 1.97 3.67
C THR A 39 -5.63 2.43 2.24
N LEU A 40 -5.13 1.54 1.41
CA LEU A 40 -4.98 1.76 -0.02
C LEU A 40 -6.32 1.50 -0.71
N THR A 41 -6.62 2.26 -1.75
CA THR A 41 -7.66 1.95 -2.73
C THR A 41 -6.98 1.75 -4.08
N TYR A 42 -7.16 0.59 -4.70
CA TYR A 42 -6.57 0.26 -6.00
C TYR A 42 -7.63 -0.25 -6.97
N GLY A 43 -7.42 0.02 -8.25
CA GLY A 43 -8.36 -0.35 -9.31
C GLY A 43 -7.98 -1.65 -10.03
N THR A 44 -8.53 -1.82 -11.22
CA THR A 44 -8.11 -2.88 -12.15
C THR A 44 -6.95 -2.46 -13.06
N ALA A 45 -6.53 -1.19 -12.97
CA ALA A 45 -5.38 -0.68 -13.72
C ALA A 45 -4.09 -1.20 -13.09
N THR A 46 -3.11 -1.49 -13.94
CA THR A 46 -1.86 -2.14 -13.57
C THR A 46 -0.72 -1.53 -14.36
N ASP A 47 0.46 -1.54 -13.77
CA ASP A 47 1.67 -1.08 -14.42
C ASP A 47 1.89 -1.81 -15.76
N ALA A 48 2.32 -1.06 -16.79
CA ALA A 48 2.51 -1.60 -18.13
C ALA A 48 3.67 -2.60 -18.22
N THR A 49 4.69 -2.44 -17.38
CA THR A 49 5.85 -3.35 -17.28
C THR A 49 5.52 -4.54 -16.37
N TYR A 50 4.71 -4.32 -15.33
CA TYR A 50 4.36 -5.29 -14.30
C TYR A 50 2.85 -5.46 -14.12
N PRO A 51 2.18 -6.31 -14.93
CA PRO A 51 0.74 -6.52 -14.86
C PRO A 51 0.20 -7.10 -13.53
N GLN A 52 1.08 -7.59 -12.65
CA GLN A 52 0.74 -8.04 -11.30
C GLN A 52 0.71 -6.91 -10.25
N ALA A 53 1.20 -5.73 -10.61
CA ALA A 53 1.20 -4.54 -9.76
C ALA A 53 -0.06 -3.72 -10.04
N PHE A 54 -0.82 -3.39 -9.01
CA PHE A 54 -2.03 -2.58 -9.14
C PHE A 54 -1.72 -1.12 -8.88
N GLU A 55 -2.24 -0.24 -9.74
CA GLU A 55 -2.18 1.20 -9.54
C GLU A 55 -3.00 1.59 -8.30
N VAL A 56 -2.35 2.23 -7.34
CA VAL A 56 -3.04 2.81 -6.19
C VAL A 56 -3.69 4.12 -6.63
N THR A 57 -5.01 4.18 -6.47
CA THR A 57 -5.85 5.32 -6.89
C THR A 57 -6.26 6.21 -5.72
N GLY A 58 -6.04 5.76 -4.49
CA GLY A 58 -6.29 6.54 -3.28
C GLY A 58 -5.60 5.93 -2.07
N VAL A 59 -5.36 6.77 -1.08
CA VAL A 59 -4.81 6.38 0.21
C VAL A 59 -5.52 7.18 1.30
N SER A 60 -5.67 6.58 2.47
CA SER A 60 -6.22 7.24 3.66
C SER A 60 -5.64 6.61 4.91
N GLY A 61 -5.82 7.25 6.06
CA GLY A 61 -5.37 6.74 7.35
C GLY A 61 -4.63 7.79 8.17
N THR A 62 -3.73 7.35 9.04
CA THR A 62 -2.95 8.23 9.90
C THR A 62 -1.46 7.90 9.86
N PHE A 63 -0.65 8.94 10.05
CA PHE A 63 0.80 8.87 10.11
C PHE A 63 1.31 9.60 11.35
N THR A 64 2.33 9.03 11.99
CA THR A 64 3.01 9.61 13.15
C THR A 64 4.52 9.55 12.93
N ASP A 65 5.18 10.66 13.23
CA ASP A 65 6.63 10.80 13.28
C ASP A 65 7.03 11.71 14.45
N THR A 66 7.78 11.13 15.39
CA THR A 66 8.26 11.80 16.59
C THR A 66 9.76 12.12 16.56
N ASN A 67 10.44 11.79 15.46
CA ASN A 67 11.85 12.04 15.27
C ASN A 67 12.13 13.52 15.00
N ASN A 68 13.38 13.93 15.20
CA ASN A 68 13.92 15.24 14.81
C ASN A 68 13.10 16.46 15.31
N GLY A 69 12.27 16.29 16.34
CA GLY A 69 11.37 17.33 16.84
C GLY A 69 10.13 17.59 15.99
N LEU A 70 9.82 16.72 15.01
CA LEU A 70 8.68 16.88 14.10
C LEU A 70 7.34 16.81 14.82
N ASN A 71 7.21 15.94 15.83
CA ASN A 71 6.01 15.79 16.65
C ASN A 71 4.71 15.67 15.82
N ILE A 72 4.79 15.00 14.67
CA ILE A 72 3.65 14.67 13.84
C ILE A 72 2.95 13.51 14.53
N VAL A 73 1.71 13.72 15.00
CA VAL A 73 0.95 12.71 15.73
C VAL A 73 -0.41 12.55 15.07
N ASP A 74 -0.70 11.33 14.63
CA ASP A 74 -1.94 10.94 13.95
C ASP A 74 -2.37 11.91 12.83
N ALA A 75 -1.39 12.42 12.07
CA ALA A 75 -1.67 13.29 10.94
C ALA A 75 -2.49 12.53 9.90
N PRO A 76 -3.62 13.11 9.43
CA PRO A 76 -4.44 12.46 8.43
C PRO A 76 -3.69 12.40 7.11
N ILE A 77 -3.74 11.24 6.47
CA ILE A 77 -3.18 11.07 5.13
C ILE A 77 -4.10 11.74 4.11
N GLY A 78 -3.48 12.55 3.25
CA GLY A 78 -4.09 13.26 2.13
C GLY A 78 -3.95 12.50 0.81
N ALA A 79 -3.88 13.27 -0.28
CA ALA A 79 -3.86 12.70 -1.63
C ALA A 79 -2.51 12.03 -1.97
N LEU A 80 -2.56 11.09 -2.90
CA LEU A 80 -1.35 10.58 -3.56
C LEU A 80 -0.72 11.69 -4.40
N VAL A 81 0.61 11.72 -4.42
CA VAL A 81 1.32 12.52 -5.42
C VAL A 81 1.14 11.86 -6.79
N PRO A 82 0.72 12.61 -7.84
CA PRO A 82 0.47 12.03 -9.16
C PRO A 82 1.71 11.39 -9.80
N ILE A 83 1.48 10.29 -10.52
CA ILE A 83 2.50 9.64 -11.36
C ILE A 83 2.86 10.53 -12.55
N THR A 84 4.15 10.58 -12.88
CA THR A 84 4.72 11.46 -13.91
C THR A 84 5.48 10.71 -15.01
N HIS A 85 5.67 9.40 -14.89
CA HIS A 85 6.44 8.57 -15.83
C HIS A 85 7.83 9.17 -16.12
N ALA A 86 8.56 9.48 -15.06
CA ALA A 86 9.91 10.00 -15.17
C ALA A 86 10.84 8.96 -15.81
N THR A 87 11.88 9.41 -16.51
CA THR A 87 12.86 8.48 -17.08
C THR A 87 13.80 7.95 -15.99
N PRO A 88 13.82 6.65 -15.67
CA PRO A 88 14.76 6.11 -14.68
C PRO A 88 16.21 6.28 -15.13
N GLU A 89 17.17 6.01 -14.23
CA GLU A 89 18.59 6.02 -14.63
C GLU A 89 18.83 5.07 -15.81
N PRO A 90 19.70 5.41 -16.79
CA PRO A 90 19.88 4.60 -17.99
C PRO A 90 20.29 3.14 -17.75
N THR A 91 20.92 2.87 -16.60
CA THR A 91 21.34 1.53 -16.18
C THR A 91 20.23 0.75 -15.46
N ASN A 92 19.12 1.40 -15.14
CA ASN A 92 18.00 0.78 -14.46
C ASN A 92 16.97 0.29 -15.48
N LEU A 93 17.11 -0.99 -15.85
CA LEU A 93 16.30 -1.69 -16.85
C LEU A 93 15.05 -2.36 -16.27
N LEU A 94 14.83 -2.24 -14.95
CA LEU A 94 13.75 -2.92 -14.22
C LEU A 94 12.74 -1.94 -13.61
N ALA A 95 12.90 -0.64 -13.83
CA ALA A 95 11.97 0.34 -13.28
C ALA A 95 10.55 0.09 -13.84
N PRO A 96 9.50 0.16 -13.01
CA PRO A 96 8.12 0.13 -13.47
C PRO A 96 7.83 1.30 -14.42
N ASP A 97 6.79 1.14 -15.25
CA ASP A 97 6.35 2.21 -16.15
C ASP A 97 5.85 3.44 -15.37
N ASP A 98 5.27 3.22 -14.19
CA ASP A 98 4.80 4.27 -13.27
C ASP A 98 5.93 4.98 -12.50
N PHE A 99 7.20 4.66 -12.77
CA PHE A 99 8.33 5.30 -12.10
C PHE A 99 8.24 6.83 -12.18
N SER A 100 8.34 7.48 -11.03
CA SER A 100 8.16 8.92 -10.86
C SER A 100 9.21 9.48 -9.91
N ARG A 101 9.46 10.78 -9.99
CA ARG A 101 10.39 11.48 -9.08
C ARG A 101 9.72 12.69 -8.44
N PHE A 102 10.07 12.94 -7.18
CA PHE A 102 9.69 14.11 -6.40
C PHE A 102 10.97 14.82 -5.94
N ALA A 103 11.15 16.06 -6.38
CA ALA A 103 12.36 16.81 -6.06
C ALA A 103 12.33 17.32 -4.62
N VAL A 104 13.47 17.18 -3.92
CA VAL A 104 13.67 17.68 -2.57
C VAL A 104 14.99 18.44 -2.56
N ALA A 105 14.95 19.73 -2.24
CA ALA A 105 16.11 20.60 -2.44
C ALA A 105 17.31 20.28 -1.53
N ASP A 106 17.09 19.74 -0.34
CA ASP A 106 18.16 19.42 0.62
C ASP A 106 17.80 18.27 1.57
N GLY A 107 18.81 17.67 2.21
CA GLY A 107 18.66 16.74 3.33
C GLY A 107 18.46 15.26 2.97
N LEU A 108 18.24 14.93 1.70
CA LEU A 108 18.19 13.52 1.28
C LEU A 108 19.59 12.87 1.31
N PRO A 109 19.67 11.54 1.52
CA PRO A 109 20.92 10.80 1.34
C PRO A 109 21.54 11.06 -0.04
N PRO A 110 22.88 11.16 -0.17
CA PRO A 110 23.55 11.48 -1.42
C PRO A 110 23.14 10.58 -2.60
N GLU A 111 22.90 9.30 -2.34
CA GLU A 111 22.46 8.28 -3.30
C GLU A 111 21.12 8.58 -3.97
N ASN A 112 20.28 9.43 -3.36
CA ASN A 112 18.98 9.82 -3.89
C ASN A 112 19.06 10.97 -4.91
N HIS A 113 20.24 11.60 -5.07
CA HIS A 113 20.50 12.69 -6.01
C HIS A 113 19.46 13.84 -5.94
N GLY A 114 18.97 14.17 -4.74
CA GLY A 114 17.98 15.25 -4.53
C GLY A 114 16.56 14.90 -4.94
N THR A 115 16.24 13.61 -5.12
CA THR A 115 14.87 13.17 -5.45
C THR A 115 14.44 11.97 -4.63
N LEU A 116 13.17 11.95 -4.24
CA LEU A 116 12.50 10.69 -3.89
C LEU A 116 11.93 10.09 -5.17
N SER A 117 12.18 8.81 -5.40
CA SER A 117 11.48 8.02 -6.42
C SER A 117 10.23 7.38 -5.83
N PHE A 118 9.17 7.21 -6.63
CA PHE A 118 7.95 6.49 -6.24
C PHE A 118 7.24 5.91 -7.46
N THR A 119 6.35 4.94 -7.25
CA THR A 119 5.54 4.30 -8.32
C THR A 119 4.06 4.24 -7.99
N ASN A 120 3.69 4.41 -6.71
CA ASN A 120 2.33 4.21 -6.22
C ASN A 120 1.71 2.86 -6.64
N LEU A 121 2.55 1.81 -6.67
CA LEU A 121 2.12 0.46 -7.00
C LEU A 121 1.91 -0.39 -5.75
N PHE A 122 0.81 -1.15 -5.76
CA PHE A 122 0.53 -2.18 -4.77
C PHE A 122 0.80 -3.57 -5.34
N TRP A 123 1.54 -4.38 -4.58
CA TRP A 123 2.01 -5.71 -4.96
C TRP A 123 1.44 -6.78 -4.02
N PRO A 124 0.22 -7.30 -4.25
CA PRO A 124 -0.42 -8.24 -3.32
C PRO A 124 0.38 -9.52 -3.08
N GLY A 125 1.17 -9.95 -4.07
CA GLY A 125 2.05 -11.12 -3.99
C GLY A 125 3.48 -10.82 -3.57
N GLY A 126 3.79 -9.56 -3.21
CA GLY A 126 5.15 -9.07 -3.01
C GLY A 126 5.76 -8.52 -4.31
N SER A 127 6.49 -7.41 -4.20
CA SER A 127 7.20 -6.80 -5.31
C SER A 127 8.32 -7.71 -5.82
N PRO A 128 8.54 -7.82 -7.14
CA PRO A 128 9.77 -8.37 -7.69
C PRO A 128 10.91 -7.37 -7.52
N GLN A 129 12.11 -7.75 -7.96
CA GLN A 129 13.17 -6.76 -8.15
C GLN A 129 12.74 -5.74 -9.23
N THR A 130 12.64 -4.48 -8.85
CA THR A 130 12.24 -3.35 -9.71
C THR A 130 13.36 -2.32 -9.94
N ALA A 131 14.55 -2.55 -9.38
CA ALA A 131 15.74 -1.74 -9.60
C ALA A 131 16.90 -2.66 -9.99
N SER A 132 17.60 -2.35 -11.07
CA SER A 132 18.66 -3.23 -11.61
C SER A 132 19.86 -3.39 -10.69
N ASP A 133 20.13 -2.40 -9.85
CA ASP A 133 21.25 -2.31 -8.91
C ASP A 133 20.86 -2.67 -7.47
N TYR A 134 19.58 -2.91 -7.18
CA TYR A 134 19.09 -3.25 -5.85
C TYR A 134 18.38 -4.61 -5.86
N PRO A 135 18.97 -5.68 -5.29
CA PRO A 135 18.47 -7.05 -5.46
C PRO A 135 17.31 -7.40 -4.53
N PHE A 136 17.15 -6.70 -3.41
CA PHE A 136 16.17 -7.05 -2.38
C PHE A 136 14.76 -6.59 -2.77
N HIS A 137 13.76 -7.41 -2.47
CA HIS A 137 12.37 -7.19 -2.89
C HIS A 137 11.40 -8.02 -2.02
N GLY A 138 10.10 -7.99 -2.34
CA GLY A 138 9.09 -8.88 -1.76
C GLY A 138 8.03 -8.20 -0.89
N GLY A 139 8.13 -6.90 -0.65
CA GLY A 139 7.12 -6.15 0.12
C GLY A 139 5.87 -5.81 -0.69
N TYR A 140 4.84 -5.33 0.00
CA TYR A 140 3.60 -4.86 -0.65
C TYR A 140 3.78 -3.60 -1.49
N PHE A 141 4.91 -2.92 -1.30
CA PHE A 141 5.42 -1.83 -2.11
C PHE A 141 6.73 -2.29 -2.77
N ASP A 142 7.16 -1.58 -3.80
CA ASP A 142 8.52 -1.74 -4.34
C ASP A 142 9.51 -0.81 -3.63
N ILE A 143 10.76 -0.79 -4.10
CA ILE A 143 11.85 0.03 -3.54
C ILE A 143 11.63 1.54 -3.77
N TYR A 144 10.72 1.93 -4.65
CA TYR A 144 10.38 3.32 -4.90
C TYR A 144 9.21 3.76 -4.01
N GLY A 145 8.21 2.89 -3.84
CA GLY A 145 7.19 3.06 -2.83
C GLY A 145 6.00 3.93 -3.23
N LEU A 146 5.30 4.41 -2.20
CA LEU A 146 4.05 5.15 -2.23
C LEU A 146 4.27 6.55 -1.67
N LEU A 147 3.97 7.58 -2.44
CA LEU A 147 4.15 8.98 -2.02
C LEU A 147 2.79 9.68 -1.82
N PHE A 148 2.56 10.22 -0.64
CA PHE A 148 1.31 10.88 -0.28
C PHE A 148 1.51 12.09 0.63
N GLU A 149 0.55 13.03 0.59
CA GLU A 149 0.53 14.20 1.45
C GLU A 149 0.07 13.84 2.89
N ILE A 150 0.59 14.53 3.90
CA ILE A 150 0.11 14.48 5.30
C ILE A 150 -0.27 15.86 5.85
N GLY A 151 -0.46 16.83 4.96
CA GLY A 151 -0.84 18.21 5.24
C GLY A 151 0.36 19.13 5.44
N ASN A 152 0.10 20.44 5.49
CA ASN A 152 1.10 21.50 5.68
C ASN A 152 2.26 21.46 4.65
N GLY A 153 2.01 20.97 3.44
CA GLY A 153 3.03 20.83 2.40
C GLY A 153 4.07 19.74 2.68
N MET A 154 3.78 18.83 3.61
CA MET A 154 4.62 17.67 3.92
C MET A 154 4.10 16.42 3.20
N PHE A 155 5.05 15.60 2.78
CA PHE A 155 4.82 14.36 2.07
C PHE A 155 5.56 13.21 2.76
N VAL A 156 4.99 12.02 2.64
CA VAL A 156 5.57 10.78 3.15
C VAL A 156 5.78 9.83 2.00
N ASN A 157 7.03 9.38 1.81
CA ASN A 157 7.30 8.20 0.99
C ASN A 157 7.41 6.98 1.90
N LEU A 158 6.60 5.95 1.63
CA LEU A 158 6.68 4.65 2.25
C LEU A 158 7.08 3.61 1.20
N TRP A 159 8.22 2.94 1.39
CA TRP A 159 8.74 1.97 0.43
C TRP A 159 9.14 0.65 1.11
N SER A 160 9.34 -0.39 0.30
CA SER A 160 9.87 -1.67 0.76
C SER A 160 11.35 -1.78 0.40
N ASN A 161 12.21 -1.96 1.39
CA ASN A 161 13.59 -2.38 1.20
C ASN A 161 13.71 -3.89 0.86
N GLY A 162 12.63 -4.66 1.04
CA GLY A 162 12.57 -6.09 0.72
C GLY A 162 13.10 -6.99 1.83
N ASP A 163 13.23 -8.28 1.51
CA ASP A 163 13.86 -9.29 2.38
C ASP A 163 15.38 -9.29 2.18
N PHE A 164 16.14 -9.06 3.25
CA PHE A 164 17.60 -9.10 3.25
C PHE A 164 18.17 -10.53 3.40
N GLY A 165 17.31 -11.55 3.35
CA GLY A 165 17.65 -12.97 3.49
C GLY A 165 17.28 -13.57 4.85
N ASP A 166 16.50 -12.85 5.67
CA ASP A 166 16.05 -13.29 7.00
C ASP A 166 14.55 -13.68 7.04
N GLY A 167 13.85 -13.56 5.91
CA GLY A 167 12.43 -13.87 5.78
C GLY A 167 11.50 -12.75 6.23
N THR A 168 12.05 -11.61 6.66
CA THR A 168 11.28 -10.45 7.11
C THR A 168 11.40 -9.32 6.10
N ILE A 169 10.26 -8.77 5.67
CA ILE A 169 10.28 -7.60 4.80
C ILE A 169 10.60 -6.35 5.62
N ASN A 170 11.65 -5.65 5.21
CA ASN A 170 12.02 -4.35 5.71
C ASN A 170 11.37 -3.23 4.88
N TYR A 171 10.88 -2.20 5.53
CA TYR A 171 10.33 -1.00 4.93
C TYR A 171 11.14 0.23 5.37
N GLY A 172 10.99 1.31 4.62
CA GLY A 172 11.50 2.62 4.98
C GLY A 172 10.47 3.71 4.79
N VAL A 173 10.71 4.83 5.46
CA VAL A 173 9.86 6.00 5.47
C VAL A 173 10.72 7.25 5.36
N ALA A 174 10.29 8.20 4.53
CA ALA A 174 10.89 9.53 4.46
C ALA A 174 9.78 10.57 4.60
N VAL A 175 10.01 11.57 5.44
CA VAL A 175 9.12 12.73 5.60
C VAL A 175 9.81 13.92 5.00
N VAL A 176 9.16 14.58 4.04
CA VAL A 176 9.79 15.66 3.26
C VAL A 176 8.84 16.84 3.04
N THR A 177 9.44 17.97 2.74
CA THR A 177 8.83 19.06 1.96
C THR A 177 9.56 19.13 0.62
N GLU A 178 9.11 19.99 -0.30
CA GLU A 178 9.89 20.26 -1.53
C GLU A 178 11.27 20.89 -1.22
N GLN A 179 11.42 21.53 -0.06
CA GLN A 179 12.64 22.23 0.32
C GLN A 179 13.63 21.34 1.07
N GLN A 180 13.14 20.37 1.85
CA GLN A 180 13.98 19.63 2.78
C GLN A 180 13.41 18.26 3.13
N ALA A 181 14.30 17.26 3.24
CA ALA A 181 14.01 16.02 3.93
C ALA A 181 14.08 16.22 5.44
N LEU A 182 12.94 16.02 6.09
CA LEU A 182 12.73 16.24 7.52
C LEU A 182 13.09 15.01 8.35
N ASP A 183 12.84 13.81 7.79
CA ASP A 183 13.30 12.55 8.35
C ASP A 183 13.49 11.49 7.26
N TYR A 184 14.35 10.51 7.52
CA TYR A 184 14.63 9.38 6.63
C TYR A 184 15.00 8.14 7.45
N VAL A 185 14.09 7.18 7.53
CA VAL A 185 14.14 6.06 8.47
C VAL A 185 14.04 4.73 7.73
N GLY A 186 15.00 3.85 7.96
CA GLY A 186 14.90 2.42 7.61
C GLY A 186 14.52 1.58 8.83
N GLY A 187 14.36 0.26 8.67
CA GLY A 187 14.05 -0.60 9.81
C GLY A 187 12.58 -0.56 10.24
N VAL A 188 11.70 -0.11 9.34
CA VAL A 188 10.26 -0.14 9.55
C VAL A 188 9.76 -1.54 9.22
N SER A 189 8.84 -2.07 10.02
CA SER A 189 8.24 -3.38 9.80
C SER A 189 6.73 -3.26 9.68
N ALA A 190 6.13 -4.15 8.88
CA ALA A 190 4.69 -4.33 8.87
C ALA A 190 4.23 -4.80 10.26
N VAL A 191 3.18 -4.18 10.77
CA VAL A 191 2.52 -4.60 12.01
C VAL A 191 1.44 -5.59 11.61
N PRO A 192 1.52 -6.87 12.06
CA PRO A 192 0.49 -7.84 11.74
C PRO A 192 -0.87 -7.35 12.21
N GLU A 193 -1.85 -7.31 11.31
CA GLU A 193 -3.22 -7.06 11.73
C GLU A 193 -3.70 -8.22 12.61
N PRO A 194 -4.47 -7.96 13.68
CA PRO A 194 -5.12 -9.03 14.43
C PRO A 194 -5.97 -9.84 13.45
N SER A 195 -5.65 -11.11 13.27
CA SER A 195 -6.32 -11.91 12.25
C SER A 195 -7.85 -11.86 12.46
N SER A 196 -8.56 -11.36 11.45
CA SER A 196 -10.01 -11.18 11.50
C SER A 196 -10.75 -12.49 11.81
N ILE A 197 -10.10 -13.64 11.55
CA ILE A 197 -10.55 -15.00 11.92
C ILE A 197 -10.54 -15.21 13.44
N VAL A 198 -9.52 -14.75 14.16
CA VAL A 198 -9.47 -14.84 15.64
C VAL A 198 -10.53 -13.93 16.25
N MET A 199 -10.71 -12.72 15.72
CA MET A 199 -11.77 -11.81 16.17
C MET A 199 -13.18 -12.36 15.87
N LEU A 200 -13.39 -12.95 14.69
CA LEU A 200 -14.63 -13.66 14.36
C LEU A 200 -14.85 -14.87 15.29
N GLY A 201 -13.79 -15.62 15.58
CA GLY A 201 -13.82 -16.75 16.51
C GLY A 201 -14.23 -16.35 17.92
N ILE A 202 -13.68 -15.25 18.44
CA ILE A 202 -14.04 -14.71 19.75
C ILE A 202 -15.49 -14.20 19.75
N ALA A 203 -15.92 -13.50 18.70
CA ALA A 203 -17.31 -13.04 18.57
C ALA A 203 -18.30 -14.22 18.57
N LEU A 204 -18.00 -15.28 17.81
CA LEU A 204 -18.82 -16.50 17.77
C LEU A 204 -18.82 -17.23 19.12
N ALA A 205 -17.69 -17.33 19.81
CA ALA A 205 -17.62 -17.92 21.15
C ALA A 205 -18.43 -17.11 22.18
N GLY A 206 -18.35 -15.77 22.12
CA GLY A 206 -19.10 -14.87 22.99
C GLY A 206 -20.61 -14.99 22.82
N THR A 207 -21.10 -15.03 21.57
CA THR A 207 -22.54 -15.20 21.28
C THR A 207 -23.08 -16.56 21.75
N LEU A 208 -22.31 -17.64 21.60
CA LEU A 208 -22.67 -18.97 22.10
C LEU A 208 -22.69 -19.04 23.64
N GLY A 209 -21.76 -18.34 24.32
CA GLY A 209 -21.73 -18.24 25.79
C GLY A 209 -22.93 -17.49 26.36
N LEU A 210 -23.31 -16.36 25.76
CA LEU A 210 -24.50 -15.59 26.13
C LEU A 210 -25.80 -16.38 25.93
N ARG A 211 -25.89 -17.16 24.84
CA ARG A 211 -27.08 -17.99 24.56
C ARG A 211 -27.26 -19.12 25.57
N ARG A 212 -26.18 -19.71 26.10
CA ARG A 212 -26.27 -20.72 27.17
C ARG A 212 -26.74 -20.13 28.50
N ARG A 213 -26.47 -18.85 28.75
CA ARG A 213 -26.83 -18.15 30.00
C ARG A 213 -28.26 -17.63 30.03
N LEU A 214 -28.89 -17.46 28.86
CA LEU A 214 -30.30 -17.06 28.74
C LEU A 214 -31.26 -18.26 28.68
N ASN A 215 -30.74 -19.47 28.40
CA ASN A 215 -31.51 -20.70 28.26
C ASN A 215 -31.35 -21.68 29.45
N GLY A 216 -30.69 -21.26 30.53
CA GLY A 216 -30.55 -22.02 31.78
C GLY A 216 -30.94 -21.15 32.96
#